data_AF-A0A3P9L2A6-F1
#
_entry.id   AF-A0A3P9L2A6-F1
#
_cell.length_a   1.000
_cell.length_b   1.000
_cell.length_c   1.000
_cell.angle_alpha   90.00
_cell.angle_beta   90.00
_cell.angle_gamma   90.00
#
_symmetry.space_group_name_H-M   'P 1'
#
loop_
_entity.id
_entity.type
_entity.pdbx_description
1 polymer ?
#
loop_
_entity_poly.entity_id
_entity_poly.type
_entity_poly.pdbx_seq_one_letter_code
_entity_poly.pdbx_strand_id
1 'polypeptide(L)'
;MARSRSEIIKEKNDKIHFFYENEAAPGDDEEEGTSGQPPAKRLKVEPDKKKEKRQKVDEDEIQKMQVLVSSFSEEQLNRYEMYRRSAFPKAAIKRLIQSITGSSVSQNVVIAMSGIAKVFAGEIVEEALDVCEKWGDTPPLQPKHMREAVRRLKSRDQIPNTKYKHILFH
;
A
#
# COMPACT_ATOMS: atom_id res chain seq x y z
N MET A 1 17.90 -26.42 -25.81
CA MET A 1 17.87 -25.15 -26.56
C MET A 1 17.92 -24.01 -25.57
N ALA A 2 18.95 -23.16 -25.63
CA ALA A 2 19.02 -21.97 -24.78
C ALA A 2 18.01 -20.94 -25.32
N ARG A 3 17.17 -20.38 -24.44
CA ARG A 3 16.22 -19.32 -24.82
C ARG A 3 16.97 -18.13 -25.38
N SER A 4 16.44 -17.54 -26.44
CA SER A 4 17.02 -16.34 -27.04
C SER A 4 16.94 -15.17 -26.05
N ARG A 5 17.96 -14.30 -26.04
CA ARG A 5 17.96 -13.06 -25.25
C ARG A 5 16.73 -12.20 -25.56
N SER A 6 16.21 -12.25 -26.79
CA SER A 6 14.99 -11.54 -27.18
C SER A 6 13.71 -12.14 -26.57
N GLU A 7 13.65 -13.45 -26.37
CA GLU A 7 12.52 -14.13 -25.73
C GLU A 7 12.46 -13.82 -24.23
N ILE A 8 13.62 -13.77 -23.57
CA ILE A 8 13.72 -13.41 -22.15
C ILE A 8 13.29 -11.95 -21.92
N ILE A 9 13.68 -11.04 -22.81
CA ILE A 9 13.28 -9.62 -22.72
C ILE A 9 11.78 -9.48 -22.98
N LYS A 10 11.23 -10.21 -23.96
CA LYS A 10 9.80 -10.20 -24.26
C LYS A 10 8.97 -10.74 -23.10
N GLU A 11 9.36 -11.87 -22.50
CA GLU A 11 8.68 -12.43 -21.34
C GLU A 11 8.72 -11.49 -20.12
N LYS A 12 9.86 -10.82 -19.89
CA LYS A 12 9.98 -9.81 -18.84
C LYS A 12 9.08 -8.61 -19.12
N ASN A 13 9.01 -8.13 -20.36
CA ASN A 13 8.14 -7.02 -20.74
C ASN A 13 6.65 -7.39 -20.68
N ASP A 14 6.27 -8.60 -21.08
CA ASP A 14 4.89 -9.09 -21.01
C ASP A 14 4.45 -9.27 -19.55
N LYS A 15 5.35 -9.78 -18.69
CA LYS A 15 5.14 -9.80 -17.24
C LYS A 15 4.96 -8.38 -16.71
N ILE A 16 5.82 -7.43 -17.09
CA ILE A 16 5.70 -6.01 -16.71
C ILE A 16 4.38 -5.39 -17.19
N HIS A 17 3.97 -5.62 -18.43
CA HIS A 17 2.68 -5.15 -18.94
C HIS A 17 1.51 -5.71 -18.12
N PHE A 18 1.51 -7.02 -17.87
CA PHE A 18 0.53 -7.67 -17.00
C PHE A 18 0.59 -7.14 -15.55
N PHE A 19 1.76 -6.73 -15.05
CA PHE A 19 1.91 -6.09 -13.74
C PHE A 19 1.21 -4.73 -13.66
N TYR A 20 1.17 -3.95 -14.75
CA TYR A 20 0.52 -2.64 -14.84
C TYR A 20 -0.97 -2.73 -15.18
N GLU A 21 -1.35 -3.64 -16.08
CA GLU A 21 -2.74 -3.77 -16.54
C GLU A 21 -3.68 -4.26 -15.43
N ASN A 22 -3.15 -5.05 -14.49
CA ASN A 22 -3.85 -5.43 -13.25
C ASN A 22 -3.78 -4.35 -12.15
N GLU A 23 -3.23 -3.16 -12.44
CA GLU A 23 -2.99 -2.06 -11.51
C GLU A 23 -3.50 -0.70 -12.02
N ALA A 24 -4.50 -0.67 -12.90
CA ALA A 24 -5.45 0.45 -12.81
C ALA A 24 -6.08 0.32 -11.41
N ALA A 25 -5.87 1.33 -10.56
CA ALA A 25 -6.24 1.40 -9.14
C ALA A 25 -7.58 0.71 -8.78
N PRO A 26 -7.87 0.42 -7.49
CA PRO A 26 -9.26 0.24 -7.06
C PRO A 26 -9.97 1.61 -7.16
N GLY A 27 -10.20 2.07 -8.38
CA GLY A 27 -11.11 3.13 -8.72
C GLY A 27 -12.48 2.50 -8.82
N ASP A 28 -13.34 2.88 -7.88
CA ASP A 28 -14.79 2.85 -8.02
C ASP A 28 -15.38 1.54 -8.54
N ASP A 29 -15.31 0.47 -7.73
CA ASP A 29 -16.44 -0.47 -7.68
C ASP A 29 -17.61 0.26 -6.98
N GLU A 30 -18.22 1.22 -7.69
CA GLU A 30 -19.58 1.69 -7.39
C GLU A 30 -20.54 0.54 -7.71
N GLU A 31 -20.71 -0.41 -6.78
CA GLU A 31 -21.92 -1.22 -6.76
C GLU A 31 -23.01 -0.49 -5.97
N GLU A 32 -24.09 -0.19 -6.69
CA GLU A 32 -25.29 0.54 -6.29
C GLU A 32 -25.94 0.00 -5.01
N GLY A 33 -26.10 0.89 -4.03
CA GLY A 33 -27.06 0.75 -2.94
C GLY A 33 -28.19 1.77 -3.10
N THR A 34 -29.28 1.33 -3.73
CA THR A 34 -30.55 2.04 -3.96
C THR A 34 -31.12 2.79 -2.74
N SER A 35 -31.54 4.05 -2.93
CA SER A 35 -32.71 4.68 -2.27
C SER A 35 -33.01 6.05 -2.93
N GLY A 36 -34.25 6.24 -3.40
CA GLY A 36 -34.62 7.26 -4.40
C GLY A 36 -35.08 8.66 -3.94
N GLN A 37 -35.47 9.44 -4.98
CA GLN A 37 -36.18 10.76 -5.07
C GLN A 37 -35.33 12.06 -5.19
N PRO A 38 -35.86 13.17 -5.79
CA PRO A 38 -36.15 13.44 -7.21
C PRO A 38 -35.42 14.74 -7.73
N PRO A 39 -35.56 15.17 -9.01
CA PRO A 39 -34.51 15.91 -9.72
C PRO A 39 -34.68 17.44 -9.72
N ALA A 40 -33.58 18.20 -9.53
CA ALA A 40 -33.53 19.61 -9.91
C ALA A 40 -32.12 20.07 -10.37
N LYS A 41 -32.05 20.37 -11.67
CA LYS A 41 -31.17 21.35 -12.37
C LYS A 41 -29.65 21.08 -12.40
N ARG A 42 -29.22 20.46 -13.51
CA ARG A 42 -27.81 20.32 -13.94
C ARG A 42 -27.23 21.69 -14.34
N LEU A 43 -26.20 22.15 -13.63
CA LEU A 43 -25.20 23.09 -14.15
C LEU A 43 -24.07 22.27 -14.79
N LYS A 44 -23.87 22.44 -16.10
CA LYS A 44 -22.78 21.81 -16.86
C LYS A 44 -21.47 22.52 -16.50
N VAL A 45 -20.51 21.77 -15.93
CA VAL A 45 -19.12 22.21 -15.75
C VAL A 45 -18.26 21.34 -16.66
N GLU A 46 -17.54 21.96 -17.59
CA GLU A 46 -16.65 21.28 -18.54
C GLU A 46 -15.43 20.64 -17.83
N PRO A 47 -15.12 19.35 -18.07
CA PRO A 47 -14.05 18.64 -17.37
C PRO A 47 -12.72 18.49 -18.14
N ASP A 48 -12.59 18.98 -19.38
CA ASP A 48 -11.55 18.47 -20.28
C ASP A 48 -10.09 18.86 -19.93
N LYS A 49 -9.82 20.08 -19.46
CA LYS A 49 -8.42 20.54 -19.31
C LYS A 49 -7.70 20.04 -18.05
N LYS A 50 -8.42 19.47 -17.08
CA LYS A 50 -7.84 18.96 -15.82
C LYS A 50 -7.48 17.47 -15.89
N LYS A 51 -8.08 16.73 -16.84
CA LYS A 51 -7.76 15.32 -17.11
C LYS A 51 -6.41 15.15 -17.80
N GLU A 52 -6.13 15.91 -18.86
CA GLU A 52 -4.86 15.81 -19.61
C GLU A 52 -3.60 16.01 -18.76
N LYS A 53 -3.63 16.97 -17.81
CA LYS A 53 -2.48 17.22 -16.93
C LYS A 53 -2.26 16.15 -15.86
N ARG A 54 -3.30 15.42 -15.44
CA ARG A 54 -3.18 14.29 -14.52
C ARG A 54 -2.71 13.02 -15.24
N GLN A 55 -3.15 12.84 -16.48
CA GLN A 55 -2.85 11.67 -17.29
C GLN A 55 -1.39 11.64 -17.78
N LYS A 56 -0.80 12.80 -18.14
CA LYS A 56 0.63 12.88 -18.53
C LYS A 56 1.62 12.60 -17.39
N VAL A 57 1.27 12.94 -16.14
CA VAL A 57 2.14 12.65 -14.97
C VAL A 57 2.21 11.14 -14.71
N ASP A 58 1.11 10.44 -14.98
CA ASP A 58 0.99 8.99 -14.84
C ASP A 58 1.91 8.26 -15.83
N GLU A 59 1.95 8.68 -17.10
CA GLU A 59 2.80 8.05 -18.12
C GLU A 59 4.31 8.13 -17.82
N ASP A 60 4.78 9.29 -17.34
CA ASP A 60 6.20 9.48 -17.00
C ASP A 60 6.59 8.67 -15.74
N GLU A 61 5.70 8.56 -14.75
CA GLU A 61 5.91 7.75 -13.55
C GLU A 61 5.89 6.25 -13.88
N ILE A 62 4.94 5.82 -14.72
CA ILE A 62 4.86 4.45 -15.25
C ILE A 62 6.13 4.10 -16.02
N GLN A 63 6.62 4.98 -16.90
CA GLN A 63 7.85 4.74 -17.64
C GLN A 63 9.07 4.63 -16.73
N LYS A 64 9.22 5.53 -15.75
CA LYS A 64 10.32 5.47 -14.76
C LYS A 64 10.27 4.18 -13.94
N MET A 65 9.09 3.79 -13.49
CA MET A 65 8.90 2.57 -12.72
C MET A 65 9.10 1.32 -13.59
N GLN A 66 8.74 1.35 -14.88
CA GLN A 66 9.02 0.27 -15.83
C GLN A 66 10.53 0.10 -16.08
N VAL A 67 11.26 1.20 -16.29
CA VAL A 67 12.74 1.17 -16.41
C VAL A 67 13.37 0.60 -15.14
N LEU A 68 12.94 1.07 -13.96
CA LEU A 68 13.45 0.60 -12.68
C LEU A 68 13.21 -0.92 -12.49
N VAL A 69 11.96 -1.37 -12.67
CA VAL A 69 11.56 -2.78 -12.50
C VAL A 69 12.31 -3.69 -13.49
N SER A 70 12.59 -3.21 -14.71
CA SER A 70 13.35 -3.98 -15.70
C SER A 70 14.83 -4.20 -15.32
N SER A 71 15.36 -3.35 -14.45
CA SER A 71 16.76 -3.39 -13.98
C SER A 71 16.97 -4.19 -12.69
N PHE A 72 15.89 -4.67 -12.06
CA PHE A 72 15.98 -5.42 -10.81
C PHE A 72 16.58 -6.82 -10.99
N SER A 73 17.28 -7.28 -9.94
CA SER A 73 17.55 -8.71 -9.79
C SER A 73 16.24 -9.48 -9.57
N GLU A 74 16.24 -10.78 -9.85
CA GLU A 74 15.06 -11.63 -9.66
C GLU A 74 14.54 -11.60 -8.21
N GLU A 75 15.45 -11.55 -7.25
CA GLU A 75 15.13 -11.46 -5.83
C GLU A 75 14.52 -10.09 -5.46
N GLN A 76 15.05 -8.99 -6.01
CA GLN A 76 14.51 -7.64 -5.81
C GLN A 76 13.12 -7.49 -6.43
N LEU A 77 12.92 -8.04 -7.63
CA LEU A 77 11.63 -8.04 -8.30
C LEU A 77 10.59 -8.78 -7.47
N ASN A 78 10.91 -9.99 -7.00
CA ASN A 78 10.00 -10.77 -6.17
C ASN A 78 9.64 -10.02 -4.85
N ARG A 79 10.63 -9.44 -4.17
CA ARG A 79 10.37 -8.61 -2.97
C ARG A 79 9.47 -7.41 -3.27
N TYR A 80 9.73 -6.70 -4.36
CA TYR A 80 8.94 -5.55 -4.77
C TYR A 80 7.49 -5.95 -5.10
N GLU A 81 7.30 -7.05 -5.82
CA GLU A 81 5.97 -7.57 -6.14
C GLU A 81 5.17 -7.94 -4.89
N MET A 82 5.81 -8.61 -3.94
CA MET A 82 5.18 -8.94 -2.66
C MET A 82 4.83 -7.68 -1.86
N TYR A 83 5.73 -6.70 -1.80
CA TYR A 83 5.47 -5.41 -1.16
C TYR A 83 4.29 -4.67 -1.81
N ARG A 84 4.30 -4.53 -3.14
CA ARG A 84 3.28 -3.80 -3.90
C ARG A 84 1.90 -4.44 -3.73
N ARG A 85 1.80 -5.77 -3.86
CA ARG A 85 0.53 -6.53 -3.75
C ARG A 85 0.07 -6.79 -2.33
N SER A 86 0.95 -6.63 -1.32
CA SER A 86 0.56 -6.86 0.07
C SER A 86 -0.56 -5.90 0.48
N ALA A 87 -1.67 -6.45 0.95
CA ALA A 87 -2.79 -5.68 1.46
C ALA A 87 -3.53 -6.49 2.53
N PHE A 88 -4.12 -5.80 3.50
CA PHE A 88 -4.97 -6.47 4.48
C PHE A 88 -6.34 -6.82 3.86
N PRO A 89 -6.87 -8.03 4.12
CA PRO A 89 -8.22 -8.38 3.66
C PRO A 89 -9.27 -7.42 4.24
N LYS A 90 -9.96 -6.68 3.36
CA LYS A 90 -10.97 -5.67 3.75
C LYS A 90 -12.02 -6.23 4.71
N ALA A 91 -12.46 -7.47 4.50
CA ALA A 91 -13.44 -8.14 5.37
C ALA A 91 -12.93 -8.36 6.80
N ALA A 92 -11.66 -8.74 6.97
CA ALA A 92 -11.06 -8.94 8.28
C ALA A 92 -10.92 -7.61 9.04
N ILE A 93 -10.46 -6.56 8.34
CA ILE A 93 -10.34 -5.21 8.90
C ILE A 93 -11.72 -4.66 9.28
N LYS A 94 -12.73 -4.80 8.41
CA LYS A 94 -14.10 -4.38 8.69
C LYS A 94 -14.65 -5.06 9.94
N ARG A 95 -14.50 -6.39 10.05
CA ARG A 95 -14.93 -7.15 11.23
C ARG A 95 -14.24 -6.69 12.50
N LEU A 96 -12.93 -6.43 12.45
CA LEU A 96 -12.17 -5.94 13.61
C LEU A 96 -12.67 -4.57 14.07
N ILE A 97 -12.83 -3.61 13.14
CA ILE A 97 -13.30 -2.27 13.50
C ILE A 97 -14.72 -2.36 14.09
N GLN A 98 -15.63 -3.09 13.46
CA GLN A 98 -17.00 -3.28 13.93
C GLN A 98 -17.06 -3.96 15.31
N SER A 99 -16.17 -4.92 15.58
CA SER A 99 -16.10 -5.58 16.89
C SER A 99 -15.72 -4.63 18.03
N ILE A 100 -15.03 -3.53 17.72
CA ILE A 100 -14.60 -2.52 18.69
C ILE A 100 -15.63 -1.39 18.79
N THR A 101 -16.16 -0.91 17.66
CA THR A 101 -17.09 0.23 17.63
C THR A 101 -18.55 -0.15 17.87
N GLY A 102 -18.92 -1.42 17.67
CA GLY A 102 -20.30 -1.90 17.78
C GLY A 102 -21.25 -1.36 16.70
N SER A 103 -20.73 -0.65 15.69
CA SER A 103 -21.52 0.05 14.66
C SER A 103 -21.06 -0.32 13.26
N SER A 104 -21.90 -0.07 12.25
CA SER A 104 -21.51 -0.26 10.84
C SER A 104 -20.38 0.72 10.45
N VAL A 105 -19.52 0.29 9.53
CA VAL A 105 -18.32 1.04 9.10
C VAL A 105 -18.32 1.13 7.57
N SER A 106 -18.03 2.32 7.05
CA SER A 106 -17.95 2.58 5.62
C SER A 106 -16.68 2.01 4.99
N GLN A 107 -16.72 1.73 3.68
CA GLN A 107 -15.58 1.18 2.95
C GLN A 107 -14.35 2.10 2.97
N ASN A 108 -14.54 3.42 2.90
CA ASN A 108 -13.44 4.39 2.94
C ASN A 108 -12.66 4.33 4.25
N VAL A 109 -13.34 4.09 5.38
CA VAL A 109 -12.68 3.88 6.67
C VAL A 109 -11.87 2.59 6.67
N VAL A 110 -12.39 1.52 6.06
CA VAL A 110 -11.67 0.25 5.92
C VAL A 110 -10.41 0.43 5.06
N ILE A 111 -10.50 1.18 3.95
CA ILE A 111 -9.35 1.49 3.08
C ILE A 111 -8.30 2.30 3.86
N ALA A 112 -8.72 3.39 4.51
CA ALA A 112 -7.82 4.24 5.28
C ALA A 112 -7.12 3.47 6.40
N MET A 113 -7.86 2.67 7.17
CA MET A 113 -7.31 1.86 8.25
C MET A 113 -6.33 0.80 7.72
N SER A 114 -6.66 0.16 6.59
CA SER A 114 -5.76 -0.81 5.95
C SER A 114 -4.46 -0.16 5.48
N GLY A 115 -4.54 1.06 4.93
CA GLY A 115 -3.38 1.84 4.52
C GLY A 115 -2.47 2.23 5.68
N ILE A 116 -3.05 2.79 6.76
CA ILE A 116 -2.30 3.16 7.98
C ILE A 116 -1.64 1.93 8.60
N ALA A 117 -2.36 0.81 8.68
CA ALA A 117 -1.80 -0.44 9.19
C ALA A 117 -0.64 -0.97 8.32
N LYS A 118 -0.71 -0.80 7.00
CA LYS A 118 0.37 -1.23 6.08
C LYS A 118 1.63 -0.39 6.29
N VAL A 119 1.48 0.93 6.41
CA VAL A 119 2.58 1.85 6.72
C VAL A 119 3.24 1.45 8.05
N PHE A 120 2.42 1.25 9.09
CA PHE A 120 2.91 0.83 10.41
C PHE A 120 3.69 -0.50 10.37
N ALA A 121 3.19 -1.50 9.63
CA ALA A 121 3.91 -2.76 9.46
C ALA A 121 5.23 -2.57 8.72
N GLY A 122 5.25 -1.71 7.69
CA GLY A 122 6.46 -1.36 6.94
C GLY A 122 7.53 -0.73 7.81
N GLU A 123 7.18 0.32 8.58
CA GLU A 123 8.10 1.01 9.49
C GLU A 123 8.75 0.06 10.51
N ILE A 124 7.97 -0.87 11.06
CA ILE A 124 8.49 -1.88 12.00
C ILE A 124 9.46 -2.84 11.31
N VAL A 125 9.13 -3.32 10.10
CA VAL A 125 9.98 -4.26 9.37
C VAL A 125 11.27 -3.59 8.92
N GLU A 126 11.22 -2.34 8.48
CA GLU A 126 12.39 -1.55 8.12
C GLU A 126 13.34 -1.37 9.31
N GLU A 127 12.83 -0.91 10.47
CA GLU A 127 13.68 -0.79 11.67
C GLU A 127 14.17 -2.16 12.18
N ALA A 128 13.40 -3.23 11.97
CA ALA A 128 13.84 -4.59 12.33
C ALA A 128 14.98 -5.09 11.45
N LEU A 129 14.99 -4.76 10.15
CA LEU A 129 16.11 -5.05 9.25
C LEU A 129 17.36 -4.28 9.67
N ASP A 130 17.19 -3.00 10.02
CA ASP A 130 18.23 -2.15 10.59
C ASP A 130 18.86 -2.75 11.88
N VAL A 131 18.02 -3.29 12.77
CA VAL A 131 18.47 -3.97 13.99
C VAL A 131 19.24 -5.25 13.65
N CYS A 132 18.71 -6.06 12.73
CA CYS A 132 19.32 -7.30 12.28
C CYS A 132 20.73 -7.05 11.72
N GLU A 133 20.87 -6.07 10.83
CA GLU A 133 22.16 -5.67 10.25
C GLU A 133 23.13 -5.14 11.31
N LYS A 134 22.68 -4.25 12.21
CA LYS A 134 23.50 -3.70 13.30
C LYS A 134 23.98 -4.77 14.28
N TRP A 135 23.28 -5.89 14.40
CA TRP A 135 23.66 -7.02 15.26
C TRP A 135 24.53 -8.05 14.53
N GLY A 136 24.76 -7.88 13.23
CA GLY A 136 25.49 -8.84 12.40
C GLY A 136 24.71 -10.13 12.15
N ASP A 137 23.40 -10.14 12.43
CA ASP A 137 22.52 -11.26 12.17
C ASP A 137 22.07 -11.22 10.69
N THR A 138 21.93 -12.39 10.06
CA THR A 138 21.36 -12.49 8.72
C THR A 138 19.86 -12.82 8.80
N PRO A 139 19.05 -12.38 7.82
CA PRO A 139 17.65 -12.79 7.70
C PRO A 139 17.51 -14.33 7.79
N PRO A 140 16.40 -14.87 8.33
CA PRO A 140 15.11 -14.22 8.58
C PRO A 140 15.04 -13.38 9.87
N LEU A 141 14.15 -12.39 9.87
CA LEU A 141 13.88 -11.57 11.06
C LEU A 141 13.36 -12.44 12.22
N GLN A 142 14.07 -12.38 13.34
CA GLN A 142 13.70 -13.09 14.56
C GLN A 142 12.80 -12.21 15.44
N PRO A 143 12.01 -12.81 16.37
CA PRO A 143 11.20 -12.04 17.31
C PRO A 143 11.99 -11.01 18.13
N LYS A 144 13.30 -11.24 18.37
CA LYS A 144 14.19 -10.28 19.05
C LYS A 144 14.38 -9.00 18.23
N HIS A 145 14.50 -9.08 16.90
CA HIS A 145 14.63 -7.93 16.01
C HIS A 145 13.36 -7.09 16.00
N MET A 146 12.20 -7.75 15.87
CA MET A 146 10.89 -7.08 15.85
C MET A 146 10.59 -6.36 17.17
N ARG A 147 10.90 -6.99 18.32
CA ARG A 147 10.70 -6.35 19.63
C ARG A 147 11.61 -5.15 19.82
N GLU A 148 12.88 -5.25 19.41
CA GLU A 148 13.83 -4.14 19.49
C GLU A 148 13.45 -3.00 18.55
N ALA A 149 12.97 -3.30 17.34
CA ALA A 149 12.47 -2.30 16.40
C ALA A 149 11.32 -1.48 17.01
N VAL A 150 10.30 -2.14 17.56
CA VAL A 150 9.18 -1.46 18.24
C VAL A 150 9.67 -0.64 19.44
N ARG A 151 10.66 -1.13 20.20
CA ARG A 151 11.25 -0.39 21.33
C ARG A 151 11.92 0.90 20.84
N ARG A 152 12.69 0.84 19.75
CA ARG A 152 13.37 2.01 19.16
C ARG A 152 12.39 3.03 18.60
N LEU A 153 11.41 2.58 17.82
CA LEU A 153 10.38 3.46 17.24
C LEU A 153 9.56 4.18 18.31
N LYS A 154 9.22 3.50 19.40
CA LYS A 154 8.57 4.13 20.58
C LYS A 154 9.47 5.13 21.30
N SER A 155 10.78 4.88 21.34
CA SER A 155 11.74 5.79 22.01
C SER A 155 12.01 7.04 21.18
N ARG A 156 11.79 6.99 19.86
CA ARG A 156 11.91 8.13 18.94
C ARG A 156 10.59 8.88 18.73
N ASP A 157 9.54 8.54 19.47
CA ASP A 157 8.16 9.06 19.29
C ASP A 157 7.60 8.91 17.86
N GLN A 158 8.10 7.94 17.09
CA GLN A 158 7.63 7.65 15.73
C GLN A 158 6.38 6.77 15.72
N ILE A 159 6.10 6.06 16.81
CA ILE A 159 4.83 5.34 17.03
C ILE A 159 4.08 6.03 18.17
N PRO A 160 2.78 6.34 18.01
CA PRO A 160 1.97 6.93 19.07
C PRO A 160 2.05 6.09 20.36
N ASN A 161 2.45 6.75 21.45
CA ASN A 161 2.68 6.10 22.73
C ASN A 161 1.35 5.62 23.33
N THR A 162 1.26 4.32 23.62
CA THR A 162 0.08 3.70 24.24
C THR A 162 -0.02 3.93 25.75
N LYS A 163 0.98 4.58 26.37
CA LYS A 163 0.88 4.99 27.78
C LYS A 163 -0.08 6.16 27.88
N TYR A 164 -1.22 5.96 28.53
CA TYR A 164 -2.14 7.03 28.90
C TYR A 164 -1.36 8.14 29.60
N LYS A 165 -1.23 9.31 28.96
CA LYS A 165 -0.84 10.53 29.67
C LYS A 165 -2.04 10.91 30.51
N HIS A 166 -1.91 10.87 31.83
CA HIS A 166 -2.95 11.36 32.73
C HIS A 166 -3.06 12.87 32.53
N ILE A 167 -3.97 13.29 31.64
CA ILE A 167 -4.23 14.70 31.40
C ILE A 167 -5.07 15.16 32.59
N LEU A 168 -4.41 15.73 33.60
CA LEU A 168 -5.11 16.46 34.65
C LEU A 168 -5.66 17.73 34.02
N PHE A 169 -6.97 17.79 33.81
CA PHE A 169 -7.67 19.04 33.57
C PHE A 169 -7.71 19.79 34.91
N HIS A 170 -7.06 20.96 34.97
CA HIS A 170 -7.25 21.95 36.04
C HIS A 170 -8.28 22.98 35.60
#